data_AF-A0A7W0XGP5-F1
#
_entry.id   AF-A0A7W0XGP5-F1
#
_cell.length_a   1.000
_cell.length_b   1.000
_cell.length_c   1.000
_cell.angle_alpha   90.00
_cell.angle_beta   90.00
_cell.angle_gamma   90.00
#
_symmetry.space_group_name_H-M   'P 1'
#
loop_
_entity.id
_entity.type
_entity.pdbx_description
1 polymer ?
#
loop_
_entity_poly.entity_id
_entity_poly.type
_entity_poly.pdbx_seq_one_letter_code
_entity_poly.pdbx_strand_id
1 'polypeptide(L)'
;APGVYRTSLRSKGEVNVARVAGLFGGGGHRNAAGCTLKGDWDELEAKIMVLLYEAVERANGLDDTTEDAIRASEMETRPEPVA
;
A
#
# COMPACT_ATOMS: atom_id res chain seq x y z
N ALA A 1 -9.33 -21.60 14.20
CA ALA A 1 -9.17 -21.09 15.57
C ALA A 1 -9.63 -19.64 15.58
N PRO A 2 -10.33 -19.17 16.63
CA PRO A 2 -10.66 -17.75 16.75
C PRO A 2 -9.38 -16.91 16.68
N GLY A 3 -9.43 -15.77 15.99
CA GLY A 3 -8.27 -14.89 15.77
C GLY A 3 -7.26 -15.40 14.74
N VAL A 4 -7.60 -16.35 13.87
CA VAL A 4 -6.77 -16.78 12.73
C VAL A 4 -7.55 -16.58 11.43
N TYR A 5 -7.03 -15.71 10.56
CA TYR A 5 -7.66 -15.32 9.32
C TYR A 5 -6.78 -15.73 8.14
N ARG A 6 -7.37 -16.40 7.14
CA ARG A 6 -6.67 -16.74 5.90
C ARG A 6 -7.08 -15.74 4.83
N THR A 7 -6.13 -14.93 4.40
CA THR A 7 -6.36 -13.86 3.42
C THR A 7 -5.87 -14.32 2.06
N SER A 8 -6.76 -14.32 1.08
CA SER A 8 -6.42 -14.59 -0.32
C SER A 8 -6.46 -13.27 -1.09
N LEU A 9 -5.32 -12.84 -1.60
CA LEU A 9 -5.19 -11.63 -2.40
C LEU A 9 -5.20 -11.99 -3.88
N ARG A 10 -5.93 -11.20 -4.66
CA ARG A 10 -6.00 -11.29 -6.12
C ARG A 10 -5.95 -9.88 -6.67
N SER A 11 -5.17 -9.69 -7.72
CA SER A 11 -5.12 -8.44 -8.45
C SER A 11 -5.20 -8.69 -9.94
N LYS A 12 -5.54 -7.64 -10.68
CA LYS A 12 -5.57 -7.62 -12.14
C LYS A 12 -4.60 -6.53 -12.61
N GLY A 13 -3.83 -6.83 -13.65
CA GLY A 13 -2.84 -5.89 -14.19
C GLY A 13 -1.47 -6.02 -13.52
N GLU A 14 -0.88 -4.89 -13.14
CA GLU A 14 0.52 -4.81 -12.67
C GLU A 14 0.68 -4.80 -11.14
N VAL A 15 -0.42 -4.80 -10.39
CA VAL A 15 -0.41 -4.79 -8.92
C VAL A 15 0.22 -6.05 -8.35
N ASN A 16 1.35 -5.91 -7.66
CA ASN A 16 2.10 -7.02 -7.08
C ASN A 16 1.64 -7.35 -5.65
N VAL A 17 0.63 -8.21 -5.53
CA VAL A 17 0.09 -8.66 -4.23
C VAL A 17 0.98 -9.67 -3.51
N ALA A 18 1.98 -10.27 -4.19
CA ALA A 18 2.94 -11.17 -3.55
C ALA A 18 3.83 -10.46 -2.53
N ARG A 19 4.19 -9.19 -2.80
CA ARG A 19 4.98 -8.39 -1.85
C ARG A 19 4.20 -8.13 -0.57
N VAL A 20 2.93 -7.74 -0.69
CA VAL A 20 2.03 -7.52 0.44
C VAL A 20 1.89 -8.80 1.26
N ALA A 21 1.61 -9.93 0.62
CA ALA A 21 1.52 -11.21 1.31
C ALA A 21 2.83 -11.59 2.02
N GLY A 22 3.99 -11.31 1.42
CA GLY A 22 5.31 -11.56 2.01
C GLY A 22 5.57 -10.81 3.31
N LEU A 23 5.09 -9.56 3.44
CA LEU A 23 5.21 -8.78 4.68
C LEU A 23 4.50 -9.43 5.86
N PHE A 24 3.46 -10.21 5.58
CA PHE A 24 2.70 -10.96 6.58
C PHE A 24 3.17 -12.41 6.74
N GLY A 25 4.35 -12.76 6.20
CA GLY A 25 4.89 -14.13 6.24
C GLY A 25 4.18 -15.11 5.30
N GLY A 26 3.42 -14.59 4.32
CA GLY A 26 2.82 -15.36 3.23
C GLY A 26 3.66 -15.33 1.96
N GLY A 27 3.02 -15.59 0.82
CA GLY A 27 3.68 -15.59 -0.48
C GLY A 27 2.78 -15.99 -1.64
N GLY A 28 3.31 -15.93 -2.85
CA GLY A 28 2.59 -16.33 -4.06
C GLY A 28 3.14 -15.66 -5.32
N HIS A 29 2.26 -15.51 -6.31
CA HIS A 29 2.54 -14.83 -7.58
C HIS A 29 2.16 -13.36 -7.53
N ARG A 30 2.74 -12.56 -8.45
CA ARG A 30 2.44 -11.13 -8.60
C ARG A 30 0.94 -10.82 -8.52
N ASN A 31 0.11 -11.63 -9.18
CA ASN A 31 -1.33 -11.39 -9.30
C ASN A 31 -2.19 -12.22 -8.33
N ALA A 32 -1.58 -13.17 -7.62
CA ALA A 32 -2.29 -14.09 -6.75
C ALA A 32 -1.38 -14.54 -5.61
N ALA A 33 -1.68 -14.06 -4.40
CA ALA A 33 -0.91 -14.39 -3.21
C ALA A 33 -1.83 -14.66 -2.03
N GLY A 34 -1.28 -15.21 -0.95
CA GLY A 34 -2.03 -15.43 0.27
C GLY A 34 -1.15 -15.38 1.50
N CYS A 35 -1.76 -14.99 2.62
CA CYS A 35 -1.13 -14.98 3.94
C CYS A 35 -2.11 -15.48 5.01
N THR A 36 -1.57 -15.90 6.14
CA THR A 36 -2.37 -16.28 7.30
C THR A 36 -2.05 -15.30 8.42
N LEU A 37 -3.06 -14.55 8.85
CA LEU A 37 -2.96 -13.54 9.86
C LEU A 37 -3.47 -14.08 11.18
N LYS A 38 -2.87 -13.63 12.27
CA LYS A 38 -3.25 -14.00 13.63
C LYS A 38 -3.30 -12.75 14.48
N GLY A 39 -4.40 -12.55 15.21
CA GLY A 39 -4.59 -11.35 16.02
C GLY A 39 -6.02 -10.85 16.00
N ASP A 40 -6.17 -9.59 16.42
CA ASP A 40 -7.44 -8.87 16.41
C ASP A 40 -7.84 -8.47 14.98
N TRP A 41 -9.14 -8.53 14.68
CA TRP A 41 -9.63 -8.24 13.33
C TRP A 41 -9.39 -6.79 12.93
N ASP A 42 -9.65 -5.83 13.82
CA ASP A 42 -9.61 -4.39 13.48
C ASP A 42 -8.17 -3.95 13.19
N GLU A 43 -7.21 -4.43 13.98
CA GLU A 43 -5.78 -4.18 13.75
C GLU A 43 -5.29 -4.80 12.45
N LEU A 44 -5.71 -6.03 12.17
CA LEU A 44 -5.33 -6.75 10.95
C LEU A 44 -5.93 -6.10 9.71
N GLU A 45 -7.20 -5.70 9.75
CA GLU A 45 -7.88 -5.02 8.65
C GLU A 45 -7.19 -3.70 8.33
N ALA A 46 -6.96 -2.84 9.32
CA ALA A 46 -6.29 -1.55 9.13
C ALA A 46 -4.90 -1.73 8.51
N LYS A 47 -4.12 -2.69 9.01
CA LYS A 47 -2.76 -2.96 8.52
C LYS A 47 -2.75 -3.52 7.09
N ILE A 48 -3.68 -4.40 6.74
CA ILE A 48 -3.81 -4.92 5.37
C ILE A 48 -4.24 -3.81 4.41
N MET A 49 -5.23 -3.00 4.79
CA MET A 49 -5.75 -1.92 3.95
C MET A 49 -4.64 -0.96 3.54
N VAL A 50 -3.84 -0.47 4.50
CA VAL A 50 -2.72 0.45 4.23
C VAL A 50 -1.74 -0.14 3.23
N LEU A 51 -1.33 -1.41 3.42
CA LEU A 51 -0.38 -2.06 2.53
C LEU A 51 -0.96 -2.37 1.14
N LEU A 52 -2.26 -2.64 1.04
CA LEU A 52 -2.94 -2.82 -0.24
C LEU A 52 -3.07 -1.51 -1.00
N TYR A 53 -3.43 -0.40 -0.32
CA TYR A 53 -3.44 0.93 -0.93
C TYR A 53 -2.08 1.29 -1.50
N GLU A 54 -1.02 1.17 -0.69
CA GLU A 54 0.34 1.44 -1.15
C GLU A 54 0.74 0.56 -2.34
N ALA A 55 0.38 -0.73 -2.32
CA ALA A 55 0.67 -1.65 -3.41
C ALA A 55 -0.09 -1.30 -4.70
N VAL A 56 -1.31 -0.76 -4.60
CA VAL A 56 -2.10 -0.31 -5.75
C VAL A 56 -1.55 1.01 -6.29
N GLU A 57 -1.20 1.98 -5.43
CA GLU A 57 -0.61 3.25 -5.84
C GLU A 57 0.70 3.04 -6.60
N ARG A 58 1.63 2.24 -6.04
CA ARG A 58 2.89 1.88 -6.69
C ARG A 58 2.70 1.18 -8.03
N ALA A 59 1.62 0.42 -8.19
CA ALA A 59 1.33 -0.32 -9.40
C ALA A 59 0.58 0.49 -10.46
N ASN A 60 -0.14 1.52 -10.06
CA ASN A 60 -0.79 2.46 -10.97
C ASN A 60 0.19 3.53 -11.49
N GLY A 61 1.46 3.49 -11.09
CA GLY A 61 2.45 4.49 -11.49
C GLY A 61 2.11 5.88 -10.96
N LEU A 62 1.42 5.96 -9.82
CA LEU A 62 1.52 7.17 -9.00
C LEU A 62 2.95 7.15 -8.45
N ASP A 63 3.78 7.91 -9.15
CA ASP A 63 5.15 8.22 -8.78
C ASP A 63 5.20 8.55 -7.29
N ASP A 64 6.31 8.19 -6.63
CA ASP A 64 6.55 8.37 -5.20
C ASP A 64 6.45 9.87 -4.82
N THR A 65 5.23 10.40 -4.65
CA THR A 65 5.03 11.80 -4.28
C THR A 65 5.45 12.08 -2.85
N THR A 66 6.07 11.13 -2.14
CA THR A 66 6.77 11.44 -0.90
C THR A 66 7.94 12.38 -1.18
N GLU A 67 8.57 12.31 -2.36
CA GLU A 67 9.57 13.31 -2.79
C GLU A 67 8.92 14.61 -3.29
N ASP A 68 7.78 14.55 -3.99
CA ASP A 68 7.09 15.75 -4.48
C ASP A 68 6.31 16.53 -3.40
N ALA A 69 5.82 15.86 -2.34
CA ALA A 69 5.16 16.51 -1.21
C ALA A 69 6.15 17.30 -0.33
N ILE A 70 7.39 16.81 -0.21
CA ILE A 70 8.48 17.56 0.46
C ILE A 70 8.85 18.79 -0.41
N ARG A 71 8.90 18.64 -1.74
CA ARG A 71 9.21 19.74 -2.66
C ARG A 71 8.11 20.80 -2.76
N ALA A 72 6.84 20.40 -2.64
CA ALA A 72 5.70 21.31 -2.60
C ALA A 72 5.69 22.19 -1.33
N SER A 73 6.23 21.69 -0.21
CA SER A 73 6.31 22.47 1.04
C SER A 73 7.41 23.54 1.05
N GLU A 74 8.41 23.47 0.16
CA GLU A 74 9.48 24.48 0.04
C GLU A 74 9.14 25.64 -0.90
N MET A 75 8.05 25.56 -1.69
CA MET A 75 7.73 26.56 -2.72
C MET A 75 6.65 27.56 -2.29
N GLU A 76 6.37 27.68 -0.99
CA GLU A 76 5.45 28.67 -0.44
C GLU A 76 6.16 29.89 0.13
N THR A 77 7.15 30.43 -0.60
CA THR A 77 7.55 31.83 -0.46
C THR A 77 8.01 32.37 -1.80
N ARG A 78 7.15 33.12 -2.49
CA ARG A 78 7.55 34.30 -3.27
C ARG A 78 6.29 35.09 -3.66
N PRO A 79 6.26 36.40 -3.39
CA PRO A 79 5.07 37.22 -3.59
C PRO A 79 4.82 37.47 -5.09
N GLU A 80 3.53 37.58 -5.43
CA GLU A 80 2.99 38.01 -6.72
C GLU A 80 3.69 39.29 -7.21
N PRO A 81 4.08 39.40 -8.50
CA PRO A 81 4.57 40.66 -9.02
C PRO A 81 3.39 41.61 -9.24
N VAL A 82 3.40 42.72 -8.49
CA VAL A 82 2.58 43.90 -8.76
C VAL A 82 2.83 44.38 -10.20
N ALA A 83 1.75 44.54 -10.96
CA ALA A 83 1.66 45.35 -12.17
C ALA A 83 0.35 46.13 -12.15
#